data_AF-A0A0N1MJM2-F1
#
_entry.id   AF-A0A0N1MJM2-F1
#
_cell.length_a   1.000
_cell.length_b   1.000
_cell.length_c   1.000
_cell.angle_alpha   90.00
_cell.angle_beta   90.00
_cell.angle_gamma   90.00
#
_symmetry.space_group_name_H-M   'P 1'
#
loop_
_entity.id
_entity.type
_entity.pdbx_description
1 polymer ?
#
loop_
_entity_poly.entity_id
_entity_poly.type
_entity_poly.pdbx_seq_one_letter_code
_entity_poly.pdbx_strand_id
1 'polypeptide(L)'
;MNDQLHELLYYYNEEGYEGYDLNEVQLLEKIDFERVEKLKLLLHHEDQYIAYQAMLILLAWSIPEGFKLLDRFIAEKWDEKENFEPHRINNEDNVYDVITDALYIATLKGKSEQELYPYIKYFLNMYGDQFFESNLKDFLLKKNCRPLLKEIELAIHNALQNKRYYQASQLFPVLVHYDKDIFNKYIDIFKSLINQDDRIRYNIEEAEKRRLCQGSES
;
A
#
# COMPACT_ATOMS: atom_id res chain seq x y z
N MET A 1 -13.36 -20.89 15.40
CA MET A 1 -13.50 -19.99 14.24
C MET A 1 -14.62 -20.56 13.39
N ASN A 2 -15.63 -19.77 13.05
CA ASN A 2 -16.84 -20.27 12.36
C ASN A 2 -16.43 -20.66 10.93
N ASP A 3 -16.61 -21.91 10.50
CA ASP A 3 -16.09 -22.42 9.21
C ASP A 3 -16.52 -21.55 8.01
N GLN A 4 -17.72 -20.97 8.09
CA GLN A 4 -18.25 -20.02 7.11
C GLN A 4 -17.46 -18.70 7.02
N LEU A 5 -16.93 -18.19 8.14
CA LEU A 5 -16.09 -17.00 8.13
C LEU A 5 -14.76 -17.29 7.43
N HIS A 6 -14.21 -18.48 7.67
CA HIS A 6 -12.95 -18.91 7.09
C HIS A 6 -13.05 -19.07 5.57
N GLU A 7 -14.14 -19.64 5.05
CA GLU A 7 -14.38 -19.75 3.60
C GLU A 7 -14.63 -18.40 2.90
N LEU A 8 -15.05 -17.38 3.64
CA LEU A 8 -15.25 -16.04 3.08
C LEU A 8 -13.95 -15.27 2.92
N LEU A 9 -13.06 -15.38 3.91
CA LEU A 9 -11.80 -14.64 3.97
C LEU A 9 -10.64 -15.41 3.34
N TYR A 10 -10.73 -16.74 3.35
CA TYR A 10 -9.76 -17.69 2.84
C TYR A 10 -10.45 -18.72 1.96
N TYR A 11 -9.70 -19.59 1.32
CA TYR A 11 -10.24 -20.79 0.70
C TYR A 11 -9.30 -21.93 1.03
N TYR A 12 -9.82 -23.09 1.42
CA TYR A 12 -9.04 -24.32 1.46
C TYR A 12 -9.94 -25.45 0.99
N ASN A 13 -9.41 -26.38 0.20
CA ASN A 13 -10.14 -27.60 -0.14
C ASN A 13 -10.38 -28.46 1.11
N GLU A 14 -11.28 -29.45 1.04
CA GLU A 14 -11.66 -30.29 2.18
C GLU A 14 -10.48 -30.99 2.86
N GLU A 15 -9.40 -31.24 2.11
CA GLU A 15 -8.19 -31.90 2.59
C GLU A 15 -7.12 -30.92 3.12
N GLY A 16 -7.32 -29.60 2.96
CA GLY A 16 -6.40 -28.55 3.40
C GLY A 16 -5.09 -28.42 2.61
N TYR A 17 -4.95 -29.14 1.49
CA TYR A 17 -3.73 -29.18 0.68
C TYR A 17 -3.65 -28.07 -0.38
N GLU A 18 -4.81 -27.58 -0.83
CA GLU A 18 -4.91 -26.44 -1.74
C GLU A 18 -5.73 -25.36 -1.06
N GLY A 19 -5.21 -24.15 -1.01
CA GLY A 19 -5.93 -23.02 -0.44
C GLY A 19 -5.44 -21.69 -0.98
N TYR A 20 -6.30 -20.69 -0.80
CA TYR A 20 -6.00 -19.29 -1.03
C TYR A 20 -5.92 -18.59 0.32
N ASP A 21 -4.77 -17.99 0.60
CA ASP A 21 -4.67 -17.00 1.65
C ASP A 21 -5.43 -15.71 1.29
N LEU A 22 -5.44 -14.72 2.18
CA LEU A 22 -6.16 -13.47 1.98
C LEU A 22 -5.67 -12.71 0.72
N ASN A 23 -4.38 -12.79 0.39
CA ASN A 23 -3.81 -12.13 -0.79
C ASN A 23 -4.24 -12.84 -2.06
N GLU A 24 -4.25 -14.18 -2.04
CA GLU A 24 -4.70 -14.99 -3.17
C GLU A 24 -6.21 -14.80 -3.43
N VAL A 25 -7.02 -14.66 -2.39
CA VAL A 25 -8.45 -14.33 -2.51
C VAL A 25 -8.66 -12.99 -3.21
N GLN A 26 -7.87 -11.96 -2.88
CA GLN A 26 -7.94 -10.64 -3.52
C GLN A 26 -7.68 -10.73 -5.04
N LEU A 27 -6.88 -11.69 -5.49
CA LEU A 27 -6.47 -11.86 -6.88
C LEU A 27 -7.44 -12.73 -7.72
N LEU A 28 -8.47 -13.32 -7.12
CA LEU A 28 -9.41 -14.18 -7.84
C LEU A 28 -10.00 -13.49 -9.08
N GLU A 29 -9.94 -14.17 -10.22
CA GLU A 29 -10.49 -13.65 -11.49
C GLU A 29 -12.01 -13.62 -11.47
N LYS A 30 -12.62 -14.68 -10.94
CA LYS A 30 -14.07 -14.84 -10.84
C LYS A 30 -14.53 -14.44 -9.44
N ILE A 31 -15.34 -13.40 -9.39
CA ILE A 31 -15.96 -12.91 -8.16
C ILE A 31 -17.38 -13.48 -8.09
N ASP A 32 -17.65 -14.28 -7.07
CA ASP A 32 -18.97 -14.81 -6.82
C ASP A 32 -19.86 -13.78 -6.10
N PHE A 33 -21.08 -13.59 -6.60
CA PHE A 33 -22.01 -12.60 -6.06
C PHE A 33 -22.46 -12.93 -4.63
N GLU A 34 -22.69 -14.21 -4.33
CA GLU A 34 -23.09 -14.63 -2.98
C GLU A 34 -21.96 -14.36 -1.97
N ARG A 35 -20.71 -14.64 -2.35
CA ARG A 35 -19.53 -14.30 -1.55
C ARG A 35 -19.43 -12.79 -1.31
N VAL A 36 -19.67 -11.96 -2.33
CA VAL A 36 -19.66 -10.50 -2.17
C VAL A 36 -20.70 -10.04 -1.15
N GLU A 37 -21.94 -10.52 -1.23
CA GLU A 37 -22.98 -10.12 -0.28
C GLU A 37 -22.65 -10.57 1.15
N LYS A 38 -22.08 -11.76 1.33
CA LYS A 38 -21.60 -12.22 2.64
C LYS A 38 -20.43 -11.37 3.18
N LEU A 39 -19.47 -10.99 2.33
CA LEU A 39 -18.37 -10.09 2.71
C LEU A 39 -18.88 -8.71 3.14
N LYS A 40 -19.93 -8.18 2.49
CA LYS A 40 -20.56 -6.91 2.90
C LYS A 40 -21.13 -6.97 4.31
N LEU A 41 -21.69 -8.12 4.71
CA LEU A 41 -22.18 -8.31 6.09
C LEU A 41 -21.02 -8.27 7.10
N LEU A 42 -19.83 -8.79 6.73
CA LEU A 42 -18.65 -8.77 7.59
C LEU A 42 -18.09 -7.36 7.85
N LEU A 43 -18.42 -6.35 7.03
CA LEU A 43 -18.02 -4.96 7.29
C LEU A 43 -18.64 -4.36 8.56
N HIS A 44 -19.67 -5.03 9.10
CA HIS A 44 -20.37 -4.68 10.33
C HIS A 44 -20.06 -5.65 11.49
N HIS A 45 -19.04 -6.51 11.33
CA HIS A 45 -18.63 -7.43 12.37
C HIS A 45 -18.13 -6.68 13.62
N GLU A 46 -18.38 -7.26 14.81
CA GLU A 46 -17.98 -6.64 16.09
C GLU A 46 -16.45 -6.60 16.27
N ASP A 47 -15.78 -7.63 15.77
CA ASP A 47 -14.33 -7.67 15.60
C ASP A 47 -13.93 -6.85 14.38
N GLN A 48 -13.25 -5.73 14.64
CA GLN A 48 -12.78 -4.79 13.64
C GLN A 48 -11.71 -5.38 12.73
N TYR A 49 -10.92 -6.35 13.19
CA TYR A 49 -9.94 -7.05 12.36
C TYR A 49 -10.63 -7.87 11.26
N ILE A 50 -11.73 -8.56 11.59
CA ILE A 50 -12.55 -9.27 10.61
C ILE A 50 -13.16 -8.30 9.59
N ALA A 51 -13.68 -7.16 10.06
CA ALA A 51 -14.23 -6.13 9.17
C ALA A 51 -13.15 -5.56 8.23
N TYR A 52 -11.93 -5.36 8.74
CA TYR A 52 -10.76 -4.94 7.98
C TYR A 52 -10.35 -5.98 6.91
N GLN A 53 -10.30 -7.28 7.24
CA GLN A 53 -9.98 -8.31 6.25
C GLN A 53 -11.01 -8.37 5.11
N ALA A 54 -12.31 -8.25 5.45
CA ALA A 54 -13.37 -8.13 4.44
C ALA A 54 -13.24 -6.85 3.60
N MET A 55 -12.83 -5.74 4.22
CA MET A 55 -12.54 -4.49 3.52
C MET A 55 -11.50 -4.68 2.42
N LEU A 56 -10.37 -5.33 2.73
CA LEU A 56 -9.28 -5.53 1.76
C LEU A 56 -9.75 -6.29 0.52
N ILE A 57 -10.51 -7.37 0.71
CA ILE A 57 -11.08 -8.15 -0.40
C ILE A 57 -12.00 -7.27 -1.26
N LEU A 58 -12.92 -6.54 -0.62
CA LEU A 58 -13.85 -5.69 -1.34
C LEU A 58 -13.17 -4.51 -2.05
N LEU A 59 -12.10 -3.95 -1.47
CA LEU A 59 -11.26 -2.94 -2.11
C LEU A 59 -10.59 -3.51 -3.37
N ALA A 60 -9.89 -4.64 -3.24
CA ALA A 60 -9.22 -5.32 -4.35
C ALA A 60 -10.18 -5.67 -5.50
N TRP A 61 -11.41 -6.03 -5.17
CA TRP A 61 -12.47 -6.33 -6.14
C TRP A 61 -13.22 -5.10 -6.66
N SER A 62 -12.78 -3.89 -6.28
CA SER A 62 -13.41 -2.62 -6.67
C SER A 62 -14.88 -2.49 -6.26
N ILE A 63 -15.29 -3.12 -5.16
CA ILE A 63 -16.65 -3.07 -4.63
C ILE A 63 -16.85 -1.81 -3.76
N PRO A 64 -17.87 -0.96 -4.04
CA PRO A 64 -18.03 0.34 -3.37
C PRO A 64 -18.08 0.30 -1.84
N GLU A 65 -18.65 -0.76 -1.26
CA GLU A 65 -18.77 -0.93 0.19
C GLU A 65 -17.40 -1.07 0.87
N GLY A 66 -16.39 -1.63 0.20
CA GLY A 66 -15.02 -1.66 0.70
C GLY A 66 -14.43 -0.24 0.85
N PHE A 67 -14.66 0.64 -0.13
CA PHE A 67 -14.21 2.03 -0.08
C PHE A 67 -14.93 2.83 1.02
N LYS A 68 -16.24 2.60 1.21
CA LYS A 68 -16.99 3.25 2.31
C LYS A 68 -16.43 2.85 3.68
N LEU A 69 -16.02 1.58 3.84
CA LEU A 69 -15.37 1.15 5.06
C LEU A 69 -13.97 1.74 5.20
N LEU A 70 -13.20 1.89 4.12
CA LEU A 70 -11.91 2.58 4.15
C LEU A 70 -12.05 4.05 4.57
N ASP A 71 -13.05 4.76 4.05
CA ASP A 71 -13.37 6.13 4.48
C ASP A 71 -13.66 6.19 5.98
N ARG A 72 -14.44 5.22 6.50
CA ARG A 72 -14.74 5.10 7.94
C ARG A 72 -13.50 4.75 8.76
N PHE A 73 -12.70 3.80 8.31
CA PHE A 73 -11.44 3.38 8.93
C PHE A 73 -10.54 4.58 9.17
N ILE A 74 -10.37 5.42 8.14
CA ILE A 74 -9.59 6.66 8.18
C ILE A 74 -10.23 7.69 9.11
N ALA A 75 -11.52 7.99 8.92
CA ALA A 75 -12.20 9.04 9.68
C ALA A 75 -12.27 8.74 11.19
N GLU A 76 -12.40 7.47 11.55
CA GLU A 76 -12.48 7.01 12.93
C GLU A 76 -11.13 6.61 13.52
N LYS A 77 -10.03 6.71 12.74
CA LYS A 77 -8.65 6.40 13.17
C LYS A 77 -8.53 5.02 13.80
N TRP A 78 -8.98 4.00 13.06
CA TRP A 78 -8.95 2.61 13.54
C TRP A 78 -7.53 2.17 13.88
N ASP A 79 -6.55 2.57 13.08
CA ASP A 79 -5.11 2.36 13.29
C ASP A 79 -4.56 2.91 14.61
N GLU A 80 -5.24 3.88 15.25
CA GLU A 80 -4.84 4.40 16.57
C GLU A 80 -5.43 3.58 17.73
N LYS A 81 -6.39 2.69 17.47
CA LYS A 81 -7.13 1.94 18.49
C LYS A 81 -6.58 0.52 18.68
N GLU A 82 -6.13 -0.10 17.61
CA GLU A 82 -5.54 -1.44 17.60
C GLU A 82 -4.62 -1.64 16.40
N ASN A 83 -3.85 -2.73 16.42
CA ASN A 83 -2.99 -3.10 15.30
C ASN A 83 -3.70 -4.07 14.36
N PHE A 84 -3.64 -3.82 13.06
CA PHE A 84 -4.20 -4.65 12.00
C PHE A 84 -3.12 -5.44 11.27
N GLU A 85 -1.99 -4.82 10.95
CA GLU A 85 -0.87 -5.46 10.25
C GLU A 85 0.43 -5.28 11.04
N PRO A 86 0.51 -5.82 12.26
CA PRO A 86 1.70 -5.67 13.09
C PRO A 86 2.89 -6.31 12.39
N HIS A 87 3.90 -5.51 12.11
CA HIS A 87 5.11 -6.01 11.48
C HIS A 87 5.87 -6.92 12.46
N ARG A 88 6.41 -8.02 11.94
CA ARG A 88 6.88 -9.15 12.78
C ARG A 88 8.11 -8.82 13.64
N ILE A 89 8.85 -7.77 13.28
CA ILE A 89 10.19 -7.48 13.82
C ILE A 89 10.24 -6.16 14.60
N ASN A 90 9.41 -5.18 14.24
CA ASN A 90 9.32 -3.88 14.92
C ASN A 90 7.88 -3.73 15.42
N ASN A 91 7.67 -2.97 16.50
CA ASN A 91 6.32 -2.72 17.06
C ASN A 91 5.54 -1.70 16.21
N GLU A 92 5.64 -1.79 14.89
CA GLU A 92 4.99 -0.89 13.94
C GLU A 92 3.88 -1.62 13.20
N ASP A 93 2.91 -0.87 12.72
CA ASP A 93 1.79 -1.40 11.94
C ASP A 93 1.94 -0.97 10.47
N ASN A 94 1.85 -1.93 9.55
CA ASN A 94 1.97 -1.73 8.11
C ASN A 94 0.62 -1.57 7.39
N VAL A 95 -0.47 -1.34 8.14
CA VAL A 95 -1.86 -1.39 7.66
C VAL A 95 -2.09 -0.56 6.39
N TYR A 96 -1.58 0.67 6.32
CA TYR A 96 -1.79 1.53 5.15
C TYR A 96 -1.02 1.06 3.92
N ASP A 97 0.13 0.39 4.10
CA ASP A 97 0.86 -0.20 2.98
C ASP A 97 0.13 -1.45 2.45
N VAL A 98 -0.45 -2.28 3.33
CA VAL A 98 -1.28 -3.41 2.92
C VAL A 98 -2.55 -2.95 2.20
N ILE A 99 -3.23 -1.92 2.72
CA ILE A 99 -4.36 -1.29 2.03
C ILE A 99 -3.94 -0.78 0.64
N THR A 100 -2.72 -0.24 0.51
CA THR A 100 -2.23 0.25 -0.79
C THR A 100 -2.10 -0.87 -1.83
N ASP A 101 -1.77 -2.10 -1.43
CA ASP A 101 -1.76 -3.24 -2.35
C ASP A 101 -3.18 -3.63 -2.79
N ALA A 102 -4.15 -3.65 -1.87
CA ALA A 102 -5.55 -3.86 -2.24
C ALA A 102 -6.04 -2.78 -3.22
N LEU A 103 -5.66 -1.51 -3.02
CA LEU A 103 -5.94 -0.43 -3.97
C LEU A 103 -5.23 -0.62 -5.31
N TYR A 104 -4.00 -1.14 -5.32
CA TYR A 104 -3.31 -1.50 -6.55
C TYR A 104 -4.09 -2.57 -7.32
N ILE A 105 -4.53 -3.65 -6.65
CA ILE A 105 -5.32 -4.72 -7.25
C ILE A 105 -6.65 -4.18 -7.80
N ALA A 106 -7.30 -3.24 -7.12
CA ALA A 106 -8.52 -2.58 -7.60
C ALA A 106 -8.34 -1.97 -9.00
N THR A 107 -7.15 -1.43 -9.31
CA THR A 107 -6.87 -0.90 -10.65
C THR A 107 -6.84 -1.97 -11.73
N LEU A 108 -6.47 -3.21 -11.38
CA LEU A 108 -6.51 -4.36 -12.29
C LEU A 108 -7.96 -4.81 -12.56
N LYS A 109 -8.89 -4.44 -11.68
CA LYS A 109 -10.33 -4.73 -11.78
C LYS A 109 -11.16 -3.56 -12.34
N GLY A 110 -10.50 -2.53 -12.88
CA GLY A 110 -11.14 -1.44 -13.63
C GLY A 110 -11.31 -0.13 -12.89
N LYS A 111 -10.84 -0.02 -11.63
CA LYS A 111 -10.78 1.27 -10.94
C LYS A 111 -9.70 2.16 -11.58
N SER A 112 -10.01 3.42 -11.87
CA SER A 112 -8.99 4.34 -12.37
C SER A 112 -8.04 4.78 -11.26
N GLU A 113 -6.78 5.05 -11.58
CA GLU A 113 -5.82 5.60 -10.62
C GLU A 113 -6.27 6.96 -10.06
N GLN A 114 -6.96 7.78 -10.86
CA GLN A 114 -7.47 9.09 -10.45
C GLN A 114 -8.52 8.98 -9.34
N GLU A 115 -9.36 7.94 -9.37
CA GLU A 115 -10.32 7.66 -8.30
C GLU A 115 -9.63 7.27 -6.98
N LEU A 116 -8.38 6.79 -7.05
CA LEU A 116 -7.62 6.36 -5.88
C LEU A 116 -6.71 7.46 -5.32
N TYR A 117 -6.47 8.55 -6.06
CA TYR A 117 -5.63 9.66 -5.61
C TYR A 117 -6.00 10.24 -4.24
N PRO A 118 -7.27 10.36 -3.82
CA PRO A 118 -7.59 10.82 -2.47
C PRO A 118 -6.96 9.96 -1.37
N TYR A 119 -6.99 8.63 -1.51
CA TYR A 119 -6.38 7.69 -0.56
C TYR A 119 -4.86 7.74 -0.63
N ILE A 120 -4.29 7.70 -1.84
CA ILE A 120 -2.83 7.76 -2.02
C ILE A 120 -2.26 9.07 -1.46
N LYS A 121 -2.96 10.19 -1.65
CA LYS A 121 -2.60 11.49 -1.07
C LYS A 121 -2.66 11.46 0.46
N TYR A 122 -3.69 10.83 1.04
CA TYR A 122 -3.79 10.66 2.48
C TYR A 122 -2.61 9.84 3.04
N PHE A 123 -2.26 8.73 2.38
CA PHE A 123 -1.12 7.89 2.79
C PHE A 123 0.21 8.64 2.68
N LEU A 124 0.42 9.40 1.60
CA LEU A 124 1.59 10.26 1.45
C LEU A 124 1.71 11.31 2.57
N ASN A 125 0.60 11.89 3.02
CA ASN A 125 0.62 12.87 4.11
C ASN A 125 1.06 12.26 5.44
N MET A 126 0.70 11.01 5.71
CA MET A 126 1.07 10.29 6.94
C MET A 126 2.38 9.50 6.81
N TYR A 127 2.99 9.46 5.63
CA TYR A 127 4.18 8.67 5.33
C TYR A 127 5.39 9.01 6.20
N GLY A 128 5.43 10.20 6.80
CA GLY A 128 6.48 10.54 7.77
C GLY A 128 6.26 9.92 9.16
N ASP A 129 5.02 9.64 9.53
CA ASP A 129 4.62 9.27 10.89
C ASP A 129 4.34 7.77 11.00
N GLN A 130 3.72 7.19 9.98
CA GLN A 130 3.34 5.77 9.92
C GLN A 130 4.37 4.91 9.18
N PHE A 131 4.35 3.60 9.45
CA PHE A 131 5.25 2.65 8.80
C PHE A 131 4.68 2.20 7.45
N PHE A 132 5.56 2.13 6.44
CA PHE A 132 5.26 1.63 5.11
C PHE A 132 6.42 0.75 4.64
N GLU A 133 6.11 -0.45 4.17
CA GLU A 133 7.14 -1.39 3.73
C GLU A 133 7.52 -1.21 2.26
N SER A 134 6.61 -1.31 1.29
CA SER A 134 6.95 -1.07 -0.13
C SER A 134 5.77 -0.93 -1.09
N ASN A 135 4.56 -1.32 -0.71
CA ASN A 135 3.42 -1.34 -1.61
C ASN A 135 3.06 0.07 -2.11
N LEU A 136 3.20 1.10 -1.27
CA LEU A 136 3.01 2.49 -1.70
C LEU A 136 4.05 2.92 -2.75
N LYS A 137 5.32 2.57 -2.55
CA LYS A 137 6.37 2.81 -3.56
C LYS A 137 6.00 2.11 -4.87
N ASP A 138 5.61 0.84 -4.79
CA ASP A 138 5.24 0.03 -5.95
C ASP A 138 4.04 0.59 -6.71
N PHE A 139 2.99 1.02 -6.00
CA PHE A 139 1.84 1.71 -6.59
C PHE A 139 2.29 2.95 -7.37
N LEU A 140 3.10 3.81 -6.74
CA LEU A 140 3.56 5.07 -7.33
C LEU A 140 4.50 4.87 -8.53
N LEU A 141 5.17 3.72 -8.64
CA LEU A 141 6.04 3.38 -9.78
C LEU A 141 5.28 2.71 -10.93
N LYS A 142 4.18 2.01 -10.64
CA LYS A 142 3.39 1.25 -11.63
C LYS A 142 2.19 2.02 -12.17
N LYS A 143 1.72 3.04 -11.45
CA LYS A 143 0.59 3.90 -11.83
C LYS A 143 1.06 5.31 -12.08
N ASN A 144 0.39 6.04 -12.97
CA ASN A 144 0.73 7.43 -13.26
C ASN A 144 0.21 8.32 -12.12
N CYS A 145 1.09 8.59 -11.16
CA CYS A 145 0.85 9.45 -10.00
C CYS A 145 1.59 10.79 -10.12
N ARG A 146 1.97 11.21 -11.34
CA ARG A 146 2.62 12.50 -11.59
C ARG A 146 1.86 13.69 -10.98
N PRO A 147 0.51 13.74 -10.96
CA PRO A 147 -0.22 14.81 -10.28
C PRO A 147 0.06 14.94 -8.78
N LEU A 148 0.58 13.89 -8.14
CA LEU A 148 0.91 13.83 -6.71
C LEU A 148 2.39 14.12 -6.40
N LEU A 149 3.16 14.62 -7.38
CA LEU A 149 4.61 14.80 -7.22
C LEU A 149 4.99 15.66 -6.01
N LYS A 150 4.21 16.71 -5.72
CA LYS A 150 4.44 17.59 -4.57
C LYS A 150 4.21 16.85 -3.25
N GLU A 151 3.18 16.02 -3.19
CA GLU A 151 2.87 15.20 -2.02
C GLU A 151 3.92 14.11 -1.80
N ILE A 152 4.45 13.50 -2.87
CA ILE A 152 5.58 12.55 -2.79
C ILE A 152 6.83 13.26 -2.24
N GLU A 153 7.13 14.46 -2.73
CA GLU A 153 8.27 15.25 -2.24
C GLU A 153 8.13 15.62 -0.76
N LEU A 154 6.93 16.04 -0.35
CA LEU A 154 6.61 16.34 1.05
C LEU A 154 6.73 15.10 1.94
N ALA A 155 6.26 13.94 1.48
CA ALA A 155 6.37 12.67 2.19
C ALA A 155 7.83 12.30 2.50
N ILE A 156 8.75 12.51 1.54
CA ILE A 156 10.19 12.33 1.78
C ILE A 156 10.68 13.28 2.87
N HIS A 157 10.31 14.56 2.81
CA HIS A 157 10.76 15.54 3.80
C HIS A 157 10.26 15.20 5.21
N ASN A 158 8.98 14.83 5.36
CA ASN A 158 8.40 14.43 6.64
C ASN A 158 9.10 13.17 7.19
N ALA A 159 9.33 12.15 6.35
CA ALA A 159 10.03 10.94 6.75
C ALA A 159 11.50 11.20 7.16
N LEU A 160 12.21 12.09 6.46
CA LEU A 160 13.56 12.53 6.85
C LEU A 160 13.56 13.25 8.20
N GLN A 161 12.60 14.17 8.43
CA GLN A 161 12.46 14.90 9.69
C GLN A 161 12.20 13.95 10.87
N ASN A 162 11.37 12.94 10.65
CA ASN A 162 11.06 11.91 11.64
C ASN A 162 12.10 10.78 11.72
N LYS A 163 13.26 10.94 11.06
CA LYS A 163 14.38 9.99 11.06
C LYS A 163 14.03 8.60 10.49
N ARG A 164 12.95 8.49 9.71
CA ARG A 164 12.58 7.28 8.95
C ARG A 164 13.41 7.22 7.65
N TYR A 165 14.73 7.19 7.76
CA TYR A 165 15.65 7.39 6.62
C TYR A 165 15.48 6.36 5.51
N TYR A 166 15.32 5.09 5.87
CA TYR A 166 15.08 4.04 4.89
C TYR A 166 13.77 4.26 4.12
N GLN A 167 12.67 4.48 4.84
CA GLN A 167 11.37 4.77 4.25
C GLN A 167 11.41 6.03 3.37
N ALA A 168 12.02 7.11 3.83
CA ALA A 168 12.25 8.30 3.01
C ALA A 168 12.97 7.98 1.69
N SER A 169 13.98 7.08 1.74
CA SER A 169 14.73 6.69 0.54
C SER A 169 13.90 5.86 -0.45
N GLN A 170 12.82 5.20 -0.02
CA GLN A 170 11.98 4.40 -0.91
C GLN A 170 11.25 5.25 -1.95
N LEU A 171 10.90 6.49 -1.61
CA LEU A 171 10.27 7.42 -2.55
C LEU A 171 11.28 8.16 -3.43
N PHE A 172 12.60 8.03 -3.19
CA PHE A 172 13.62 8.62 -4.06
C PHE A 172 13.56 8.11 -5.52
N PRO A 173 13.55 6.80 -5.80
CA PRO A 173 13.36 6.30 -7.17
C PRO A 173 12.01 6.71 -7.78
N VAL A 174 10.98 6.95 -6.94
CA VAL A 174 9.67 7.46 -7.39
C VAL A 174 9.79 8.89 -7.90
N LEU A 175 10.44 9.79 -7.17
CA LEU A 175 10.64 11.16 -7.66
C LEU A 175 11.42 11.17 -8.98
N VAL A 176 12.49 10.38 -9.07
CA VAL A 176 13.33 10.29 -10.27
C VAL A 176 12.59 9.65 -11.46
N HIS A 177 11.62 8.78 -11.19
CA HIS A 177 10.75 8.23 -12.23
C HIS A 177 9.92 9.31 -12.95
N TYR A 178 9.49 10.35 -12.22
CA TYR A 178 8.67 11.44 -12.75
C TYR A 178 9.45 12.67 -13.20
N ASP A 179 10.59 12.95 -12.55
CA ASP A 179 11.47 14.07 -12.86
C ASP A 179 12.93 13.71 -12.57
N LYS A 180 13.70 13.50 -13.65
CA LYS A 180 15.10 13.05 -13.57
C LYS A 180 16.03 14.09 -12.95
N ASP A 181 15.68 15.37 -13.07
CA ASP A 181 16.54 16.46 -12.58
C ASP A 181 16.57 16.47 -11.04
N ILE A 182 15.55 15.87 -10.40
CA ILE A 182 15.50 15.68 -8.94
C ILE A 182 16.63 14.78 -8.44
N PHE A 183 17.20 13.89 -9.26
CA PHE A 183 18.25 12.98 -8.80
C PHE A 183 19.39 13.71 -8.09
N ASN A 184 19.92 14.77 -8.70
CA ASN A 184 21.04 15.53 -8.15
C ASN A 184 20.67 16.31 -6.88
N LYS A 185 19.38 16.61 -6.67
CA LYS A 185 18.89 17.30 -5.46
C LYS A 185 18.94 16.41 -4.21
N TYR A 186 18.73 15.10 -4.36
CA TYR A 186 18.58 14.18 -3.22
C TYR A 186 19.72 13.18 -3.06
N ILE A 187 20.52 12.93 -4.09
CA ILE A 187 21.56 11.89 -4.05
C ILE A 187 22.54 12.06 -2.89
N ASP A 188 23.00 13.28 -2.63
CA ASP A 188 23.97 13.54 -1.56
C ASP A 188 23.35 13.39 -0.16
N ILE A 189 22.06 13.74 -0.02
CA ILE A 189 21.28 13.51 1.20
C ILE A 189 21.27 12.01 1.51
N PHE A 190 20.81 11.18 0.57
CA PHE A 190 20.69 9.74 0.82
C PHE A 190 22.03 9.04 0.93
N LYS A 191 23.06 9.45 0.18
CA LYS A 191 24.43 8.93 0.35
C LYS A 191 24.96 9.15 1.77
N SER A 192 24.70 10.32 2.36
CA SER A 192 25.12 10.62 3.73
C SER A 192 24.41 9.75 4.78
N LEU A 193 23.25 9.18 4.44
CA LEU A 193 22.42 8.38 5.34
C LEU A 193 22.67 6.86 5.24
N ILE A 194 23.48 6.38 4.28
CA ILE A 194 23.76 4.95 4.10
C ILE A 194 24.27 4.29 5.40
N ASN A 195 25.11 5.00 6.17
CA ASN A 195 25.63 4.47 7.44
C ASN A 195 24.56 4.36 8.55
N GLN A 196 23.38 4.96 8.36
CA GLN A 196 22.23 4.80 9.26
C GLN A 196 21.40 3.58 8.89
N ASP A 197 21.29 3.27 7.60
CA ASP A 197 20.62 2.08 7.08
C ASP A 197 21.15 1.72 5.69
N ASP A 198 21.89 0.60 5.60
CA ASP A 198 22.54 0.17 4.35
C ASP A 198 21.54 -0.13 3.22
N ARG A 199 20.27 -0.41 3.56
CA ARG A 199 19.23 -0.68 2.55
C ARG A 199 18.93 0.55 1.68
N ILE A 200 19.27 1.75 2.14
CA ILE A 200 19.17 3.00 1.36
C ILE A 200 19.97 2.88 0.05
N ARG A 201 21.07 2.12 0.04
CA ARG A 201 21.89 1.89 -1.15
C ARG A 201 21.08 1.31 -2.30
N TYR A 202 20.18 0.36 -2.03
CA TYR A 202 19.33 -0.24 -3.05
C TYR A 202 18.40 0.78 -3.73
N ASN A 203 17.83 1.71 -2.94
CA ASN A 203 16.96 2.75 -3.49
C ASN A 203 17.73 3.81 -4.29
N ILE A 204 18.98 4.10 -3.90
CA ILE A 204 19.88 4.96 -4.70
C ILE A 204 20.19 4.30 -6.05
N GLU A 205 20.57 3.02 -6.05
CA GLU A 205 20.87 2.27 -7.27
C GLU A 205 19.65 2.18 -8.20
N GLU A 206 18.45 1.98 -7.65
CA GLU A 206 17.22 2.00 -8.44
C GLU A 206 16.95 3.38 -9.05
N ALA A 207 17.11 4.46 -8.27
CA ALA A 207 16.94 5.82 -8.75
C ALA A 207 17.93 6.13 -9.89
N GLU A 208 19.18 5.69 -9.77
CA GLU A 208 20.20 5.85 -10.81
C GLU A 208 19.84 5.10 -12.09
N LYS A 209 19.39 3.83 -11.98
CA LYS A 209 18.89 3.06 -13.14
C LYS A 209 17.75 3.79 -13.84
N ARG A 210 16.77 4.31 -13.08
CA ARG A 210 15.61 5.03 -13.63
C ARG A 210 16.00 6.31 -14.36
N ARG A 211 16.98 7.05 -13.84
CA ARG A 211 17.54 8.23 -14.51
C ARG A 211 18.12 7.87 -15.90
N LEU A 212 18.81 6.74 -16.00
CA LEU A 212 19.51 6.30 -17.21
C LEU A 212 18.58 5.65 -18.25
N CYS A 213 17.61 4.82 -17.85
CA CYS A 213 16.82 4.00 -18.78
C CYS A 213 15.82 4.77 -19.66
N GLN A 214 15.32 5.93 -19.22
CA GLN A 214 14.40 6.76 -20.03
C GLN A 214 15.11 7.67 -21.05
N GLY A 215 16.42 7.46 -21.31
CA GLY A 215 17.20 8.18 -22.34
C GLY A 215 17.36 7.40 -23.64
N SER A 216 16.77 6.21 -23.73
CA SER A 216 16.94 5.25 -24.84
C SER A 216 15.74 5.13 -25.77
N GLU A 217 14.68 5.91 -25.54
CA GLU A 217 13.46 5.95 -26.37
C GLU A 217 13.31 7.33 -27.06
N SER A 218 14.41 7.82 -27.65
CA SER A 218 14.44 9.06 -28.47
C SER A 218 14.76 8.74 -29.91
#